data_AF-A0A3D3YT11-F1
#
_entry.id   AF-A0A3D3YT11-F1
#
_cell.length_a   1.000
_cell.length_b   1.000
_cell.length_c   1.000
_cell.angle_alpha   90.00
_cell.angle_beta   90.00
_cell.angle_gamma   90.00
#
_symmetry.space_group_name_H-M   'P 1'
#
loop_
_entity.id
_entity.type
_entity.pdbx_description
1 polymer ?
#
loop_
_entity_poly.entity_id
_entity_poly.type
_entity_poly.pdbx_seq_one_letter_code
_entity_poly.pdbx_strand_id
1 'polypeptide(L)' 'KKRVQFVLKSLPFTRGRYYVTLGLHARDSSKVYHLHEQRYWFDVKPGLENTGQVHIPVEIRIEPL' A
#
# COMPACT_ATOMS: atom_id res chain seq x y z
N LYS A 1 -9.72 -19.96 5.86
CA LYS A 1 -8.67 -18.94 5.57
C LYS A 1 -9.37 -17.56 5.49
N LYS A 2 -8.65 -16.43 5.54
CA LYS A 2 -9.24 -15.09 5.30
C LYS A 2 -8.43 -14.34 4.25
N ARG A 3 -9.10 -13.60 3.37
CA ARG A 3 -8.49 -12.65 2.45
C ARG A 3 -8.49 -11.27 3.11
N VAL A 4 -7.33 -10.60 3.09
CA VAL A 4 -7.20 -9.21 3.54
C VAL A 4 -6.88 -8.37 2.32
N GLN A 5 -7.65 -7.32 2.09
CA GLN A 5 -7.47 -6.39 0.99
C GLN A 5 -7.28 -4.98 1.52
N PHE A 6 -6.22 -4.32 1.05
CA PHE A 6 -5.96 -2.91 1.29
C PHE A 6 -6.40 -2.13 0.06
N VAL A 7 -7.35 -1.22 0.23
CA VAL A 7 -7.89 -0.38 -0.85
C VAL A 7 -7.35 1.04 -0.66
N LEU A 8 -6.40 1.41 -1.52
CA LEU A 8 -5.81 2.75 -1.57
C LEU A 8 -6.58 3.56 -2.61
N LYS A 9 -7.42 4.51 -2.15
CA LYS A 9 -8.32 5.27 -3.04
C LYS A 9 -7.61 6.39 -3.78
N SER A 10 -6.62 7.00 -3.15
CA SER A 10 -5.77 8.02 -3.74
C SER A 10 -4.33 7.80 -3.30
N LEU A 11 -3.40 7.99 -4.23
CA LEU A 11 -1.98 7.98 -3.97
C LEU A 11 -1.45 9.40 -4.21
N PRO A 12 -0.88 10.07 -3.20
CA PRO A 12 -0.39 11.44 -3.30
C PRO A 12 0.97 11.50 -4.01
N PHE A 13 1.14 10.70 -5.05
CA PHE A 13 2.39 10.54 -5.77
C PHE A 13 2.41 11.45 -6.99
N THR A 14 3.58 12.02 -7.26
CA THR A 14 3.85 12.71 -8.52
C THR A 14 3.97 11.68 -9.64
N ARG A 15 4.03 12.16 -10.89
CA ARG A 15 4.24 11.28 -12.05
C ARG A 15 5.54 10.50 -11.86
N GLY A 16 5.48 9.17 -11.98
CA GLY A 16 6.68 8.34 -11.89
C GLY A 16 6.37 6.85 -11.75
N ARG A 17 7.43 6.06 -11.70
CA ARG A 17 7.38 4.63 -11.38
C ARG A 17 7.67 4.45 -9.89
N TYR A 18 6.77 3.74 -9.22
CA TYR A 18 6.87 3.43 -7.80
C TYR A 18 6.93 1.93 -7.59
N TYR A 19 7.48 1.54 -6.45
CA TYR A 19 7.58 0.14 -6.03
C TYR A 19 6.87 -0.03 -4.69
N VAL A 20 6.11 -1.10 -4.54
CA VAL A 20 5.47 -1.49 -3.28
C VAL A 20 6.00 -2.84 -2.80
N THR A 21 6.23 -2.93 -1.51
CA THR A 21 6.59 -4.14 -0.76
C THR A 21 5.55 -4.39 0.31
N LEU A 22 5.24 -5.65 0.58
CA LEU A 22 4.25 -6.04 1.59
C LEU A 22 4.95 -6.67 2.79
N GLY A 23 4.72 -6.11 3.99
CA GLY A 23 5.22 -6.67 5.24
C GLY A 23 4.08 -7.01 6.19
N LEU A 24 4.20 -8.13 6.91
CA LEU A 24 3.33 -8.53 8.00
C LEU A 24 4.17 -8.60 9.28
N HIS A 25 3.84 -7.77 10.25
CA HIS A 25 4.52 -7.74 11.54
C HIS A 25 3.50 -7.67 12.69
N ALA A 26 3.94 -8.05 13.88
CA ALA A 26 3.18 -7.83 15.11
C ALA A 26 2.95 -6.33 15.31
N ARG A 27 1.82 -5.97 15.92
CA ARG A 27 1.41 -4.57 16.11
C ARG A 27 2.46 -3.74 16.86
N ASP A 28 3.16 -4.37 17.81
CA ASP A 28 4.26 -3.79 18.59
C ASP A 28 5.62 -3.83 17.88
N SER A 29 5.64 -4.29 16.63
CA SER A 29 6.85 -4.50 15.81
C SER A 29 7.88 -5.47 16.39
N SER A 30 7.52 -6.24 17.43
CA SER A 30 8.42 -7.20 18.08
C SER A 30 8.81 -8.37 17.17
N LYS A 31 7.96 -8.68 16.18
CA LYS A 31 8.13 -9.83 15.30
C LYS A 31 7.67 -9.52 13.89
N VAL A 32 8.51 -9.84 12.90
CA VAL A 32 8.13 -9.89 11.49
C VAL A 32 7.67 -11.30 11.18
N TYR A 33 6.41 -11.47 10.77
CA TYR A 33 5.87 -12.76 10.34
C TYR A 33 6.24 -13.06 8.90
N HIS A 34 6.24 -12.04 8.05
CA HIS A 34 6.59 -12.17 6.64
C HIS A 34 7.00 -10.80 6.08
N LEU A 35 8.04 -10.78 5.25
CA LEU A 35 8.39 -9.63 4.44
C LEU A 35 8.47 -10.11 2.99
N HIS A 36 7.62 -9.57 2.15
CA HIS A 36 7.64 -9.85 0.73
C HIS A 36 8.61 -8.90 0.05
N GLU A 37 9.82 -9.38 -0.22
CA GLU A 37 10.91 -8.59 -0.81
C GLU A 37 10.69 -8.29 -2.31
N GLN A 38 9.75 -8.99 -2.95
CA GLN A 38 9.38 -8.70 -4.34
C GLN A 38 8.79 -7.29 -4.43
N ARG A 39 9.41 -6.48 -5.27
CA ARG A 39 8.97 -5.12 -5.55
C ARG A 39 7.96 -5.16 -6.68
N TYR A 40 6.69 -4.92 -6.35
CA TYR A 40 5.66 -4.73 -7.36
C TYR A 40 5.73 -3.29 -7.86
N TRP A 41 5.95 -3.11 -9.15
CA TRP A 41 6.01 -1.77 -9.74
C TRP A 41 4.64 -1.33 -10.22
N PHE A 42 4.37 -0.03 -10.11
CA PHE A 42 3.19 0.60 -10.71
C PHE A 42 3.57 2.01 -11.19
N ASP A 43 2.92 2.45 -12.26
CA ASP A 43 3.15 3.75 -12.86
C ASP A 43 2.03 4.72 -12.46
N VAL A 44 2.41 5.87 -11.90
CA VAL A 44 1.48 6.95 -11.54
C VAL A 44 1.39 7.94 -12.70
N LYS A 45 0.18 8.04 -13.28
CA LYS A 45 -0.14 9.03 -14.30
C LYS A 45 -0.52 10.36 -13.64
N PRO A 46 -0.26 11.51 -14.29
CA PRO A 46 -0.66 12.81 -13.76
C PRO A 46 -2.19 12.87 -13.60
N GLY A 47 -2.63 13.13 -12.36
CA GLY A 47 -4.00 13.55 -12.05
C GLY A 47 -4.03 15.03 -11.69
N LEU A 48 -5.23 15.62 -11.61
CA LEU A 48 -5.45 17.02 -11.19
C LEU A 48 -4.68 17.31 -9.89
N GLU A 49 -3.84 18.35 -9.96
CA GLU A 49 -3.05 19.00 -8.91
C GLU A 49 -2.86 18.21 -7.60
N ASN A 50 -1.72 17.54 -7.49
CA ASN A 50 -1.26 16.93 -6.24
C ASN A 50 -0.26 17.88 -5.57
N THR A 51 -0.69 18.58 -4.53
CA THR A 51 0.11 19.58 -3.77
C THR A 51 1.17 18.95 -2.85
N GLY A 52 1.46 17.65 -3.00
CA GLY A 52 2.47 16.95 -2.21
C GLY A 52 2.02 16.55 -0.80
N GLN A 53 0.72 16.58 -0.50
CA GLN A 53 0.20 16.10 0.78
C GLN A 53 0.25 14.57 0.86
N VAL A 54 1.15 14.03 1.69
CA VAL A 54 1.35 12.57 1.89
C VAL A 54 0.27 11.99 2.81
N HIS A 55 -1.00 12.08 2.42
CA HIS A 55 -2.07 11.34 3.08
C HIS A 55 -2.63 10.29 2.13
N ILE A 56 -2.45 9.02 2.48
CA ILE A 56 -2.96 7.87 1.73
C ILE A 56 -4.13 7.30 2.54
N PRO A 57 -5.39 7.59 2.18
CA PRO A 57 -6.53 6.94 2.81
C PRO A 57 -6.54 5.46 2.41
N VAL A 58 -6.39 4.58 3.41
CA VAL A 58 -6.43 3.12 3.24
C VAL A 58 -7.68 2.55 3.88
N GLU A 59 -8.51 1.89 3.09
CA GLU A 59 -9.63 1.08 3.59
C GLU A 59 -9.21 -0.39 3.65
N ILE A 60 -9.48 -1.07 4.77
CA ILE A 60 -9.13 -2.49 4.95
C ILE A 60 -10.41 -3.31 4.86
N ARG A 61 -10.42 -4.29 3.95
CA ARG A 61 -11.50 -5.27 3.81
C ARG A 61 -10.99 -6.64 4.22
N ILE A 62 -11.78 -7.35 5.02
CA ILE A 62 -11.47 -8.70 5.49
C ILE A 62 -12.63 -9.60 5.07
N GLU A 63 -12.32 -10.61 4.29
CA GLU A 63 -13.31 -11.52 3.71
C GLU A 63 -12.95 -12.97 4.05
N PRO A 64 -13.94 -13.85 4.27
CA PRO A 64 -13.68 -15.29 4.30
C PRO A 64 -13.16 -15.74 2.93
N LEU A 65 -12.20 -16.68 2.94
CA LEU A 65 -11.69 -17.34 1.74
C LEU A 65 -12.53 -18.57 1.42
#